data_AF-V8P3Q4-F1
#
_entry.id   AF-V8P3Q4-F1
#
_cell.length_a   1.000
_cell.length_b   1.000
_cell.length_c   1.000
_cell.angle_alpha   90.00
_cell.angle_beta   90.00
_cell.angle_gamma   90.00
#
_symmetry.space_group_name_H-M   'P 1'
#
loop_
_entity.id
_entity.type
_entity.pdbx_description
1 polymer ?
#
loop_
_entity_poly.entity_id
_entity_poly.type
_entity_poly.pdbx_seq_one_letter_code
_entity_poly.pdbx_strand_id
1 'polypeptide(L)'
;MTLGILALVTSTGCASANALQSLTDAMHIPHLFVQRNTGGSPRTACHLNPSPEEEEYTLAARPPVRLNDVMLKLVTELRWQKFIVFYDSDYALEELISPLAIGFCSALNWLAKFQKI
;
A
#
# COMPACT_ATOMS: atom_id res chain seq x y z
N MET A 1 -16.39 1.08 -34.52
CA MET A 1 -17.41 1.10 -33.45
C MET A 1 -16.66 1.21 -32.13
N THR A 2 -16.68 2.39 -31.51
CA THR A 2 -16.11 2.58 -30.18
C THR A 2 -17.09 1.99 -29.17
N LEU A 3 -16.64 1.00 -28.39
CA LEU A 3 -17.33 0.56 -27.19
C LEU A 3 -17.18 1.68 -26.17
N GLY A 4 -18.05 2.70 -26.24
CA GLY A 4 -18.06 3.80 -25.29
C GLY A 4 -18.47 3.28 -23.91
N ILE A 5 -17.51 3.17 -23.00
CA ILE A 5 -17.77 2.81 -21.61
C ILE A 5 -18.10 4.05 -20.78
N LEU A 6 -19.06 3.93 -19.85
CA LEU A 6 -19.45 5.01 -18.94
C LEU A 6 -18.53 5.11 -17.72
N ALA A 7 -17.94 3.98 -17.32
CA ALA A 7 -16.99 3.87 -16.22
C ALA A 7 -16.09 2.65 -16.44
N LEU A 8 -14.91 2.67 -15.83
CA LEU A 8 -13.96 1.57 -15.82
C LEU A 8 -13.86 1.00 -14.41
N VAL A 9 -14.07 -0.31 -14.26
CA VAL A 9 -13.87 -1.00 -12.97
C VAL A 9 -12.69 -1.96 -13.14
N THR A 10 -11.66 -1.81 -12.30
CA THR A 10 -10.46 -2.64 -12.39
C THR A 10 -10.13 -3.31 -11.06
N SER A 11 -9.61 -4.53 -11.13
CA SER A 11 -9.04 -5.22 -9.97
C SER A 11 -7.65 -5.72 -10.32
N THR A 12 -6.64 -4.90 -10.05
CA THR A 12 -5.23 -5.13 -10.43
C THR A 12 -4.28 -4.78 -9.30
N GLY A 13 -2.99 -5.07 -9.47
CA GLY A 13 -1.93 -4.59 -8.59
C GLY A 13 -1.55 -3.13 -8.85
N CYS A 14 -0.66 -2.58 -8.02
CA CYS A 14 -0.30 -1.15 -8.05
C CYS A 14 0.39 -0.70 -9.34
N ALA A 15 1.23 -1.55 -9.95
CA ALA A 15 1.92 -1.21 -11.20
C ALA A 15 0.93 -0.90 -12.34
N SER A 16 -0.07 -1.76 -12.51
CA SER A 16 -1.13 -1.53 -13.51
C SER A 16 -2.08 -0.41 -13.10
N ALA A 17 -2.37 -0.27 -11.81
CA ALA A 17 -3.25 0.78 -11.30
C ALA A 17 -2.72 2.17 -11.63
N ASN A 18 -1.40 2.38 -11.50
CA ASN A 18 -0.76 3.65 -11.83
C ASN A 18 -0.91 3.99 -13.32
N ALA A 19 -0.62 3.03 -14.22
CA ALA A 19 -0.80 3.23 -15.65
C ALA A 19 -2.28 3.49 -16.04
N LEU A 20 -3.22 2.79 -15.40
CA LEU A 20 -4.65 2.96 -15.64
C LEU A 20 -5.17 4.30 -15.14
N GLN A 21 -4.67 4.78 -14.00
CA GLN A 21 -5.02 6.10 -13.47
C GLN A 21 -4.65 7.20 -14.48
N SER A 22 -3.41 7.21 -14.98
CA SER A 22 -2.99 8.19 -15.97
C SER A 22 -3.82 8.14 -17.26
N LEU A 23 -4.27 6.95 -17.68
CA LEU A 23 -5.15 6.80 -18.84
C LEU A 23 -6.55 7.34 -18.56
N THR A 24 -7.12 7.02 -17.40
CA THR A 24 -8.49 7.40 -17.03
C THR A 24 -8.61 8.89 -16.76
N ASP A 25 -7.55 9.49 -16.19
CA ASP A 25 -7.48 10.93 -15.97
C ASP A 25 -7.41 11.66 -17.33
N ALA A 26 -6.57 11.21 -18.28
CA ALA A 26 -6.51 11.79 -19.62
C ALA A 26 -7.83 11.68 -20.39
N MET A 27 -8.55 10.57 -20.21
CA MET A 27 -9.80 10.29 -20.93
C MET A 27 -11.07 10.76 -20.20
N HIS A 28 -10.94 11.32 -18.98
CA HIS A 28 -12.04 11.74 -18.12
C HIS A 28 -13.07 10.61 -17.89
N ILE A 29 -12.58 9.37 -17.71
CA ILE A 29 -13.42 8.19 -17.47
C ILE A 29 -13.38 7.87 -15.98
N PRO A 30 -14.52 7.88 -15.25
CA PRO A 30 -14.58 7.45 -13.87
C PRO A 30 -14.03 6.03 -13.71
N HIS A 31 -13.04 5.88 -12.84
CA HIS A 31 -12.27 4.65 -12.66
C HIS A 31 -12.39 4.13 -11.23
N LEU A 32 -13.17 3.06 -11.04
CA LEU A 32 -13.28 2.39 -9.75
C LEU A 32 -12.18 1.33 -9.62
N PHE A 33 -11.22 1.60 -8.74
CA PHE A 33 -10.05 0.76 -8.54
C PHE A 33 -10.17 -0.12 -7.29
N VAL A 34 -10.10 -1.44 -7.48
CA VAL A 34 -10.06 -2.44 -6.40
C VAL A 34 -8.66 -3.05 -6.32
N GLN A 35 -7.83 -2.56 -5.39
CA GLN A 35 -6.48 -3.08 -5.24
C GLN A 35 -6.46 -4.57 -4.88
N ARG A 36 -5.81 -5.38 -5.73
CA ARG A 36 -5.54 -6.80 -5.46
C ARG A 36 -4.43 -6.95 -4.43
N ASN A 37 -4.53 -8.03 -3.66
CA ASN A 37 -3.46 -8.42 -2.75
C ASN A 37 -2.36 -9.17 -3.51
N THR A 38 -1.11 -8.88 -3.21
CA THR A 38 0.05 -9.62 -3.72
C THR A 38 0.24 -10.86 -2.84
N GLY A 39 -0.13 -12.03 -3.34
CA GLY A 39 0.22 -13.32 -2.70
C GLY A 39 -0.31 -13.59 -1.29
N GLY A 40 -1.17 -12.73 -0.71
CA GLY A 40 -1.63 -12.86 0.68
C GLY A 40 -0.90 -11.94 1.66
N SER A 41 0.14 -11.22 1.22
CA SER A 41 0.86 -10.23 2.01
C SER A 41 -0.04 -9.08 2.47
N PRO A 42 0.27 -8.40 3.59
CA PRO A 42 -0.51 -7.25 4.02
C PRO A 42 -0.48 -6.15 2.94
N ARG A 43 -1.60 -5.48 2.75
CA ARG A 43 -1.73 -4.48 1.70
C ARG A 43 -1.08 -3.17 2.11
N THR A 44 -0.27 -2.60 1.22
CA THR A 44 0.19 -1.20 1.23
C THR A 44 -0.66 -0.39 0.26
N ALA A 45 -1.06 0.84 0.56
CA ALA A 45 -1.76 1.65 -0.44
C ALA A 45 -0.85 1.89 -1.66
N CYS A 46 -1.43 1.87 -2.86
CA CYS A 46 -0.65 2.16 -4.06
C CYS A 46 -0.29 3.64 -4.09
N HIS A 47 0.97 3.93 -4.43
CA HIS A 47 1.40 5.29 -4.74
C HIS A 47 0.84 5.68 -6.12
N LEU A 48 -0.25 6.45 -6.13
CA LEU A 48 -0.85 7.01 -7.34
C LEU A 48 -0.14 8.31 -7.71
N ASN A 49 -0.10 8.64 -9.00
CA ASN A 49 0.49 9.89 -9.43
C ASN A 49 -0.40 11.06 -8.99
N PRO A 50 0.19 12.18 -8.52
CA PRO A 50 -0.58 13.36 -8.17
C PRO A 50 -1.31 13.87 -9.41
N SER A 51 -2.64 13.82 -9.39
CA SER A 51 -3.49 14.50 -10.36
C SER A 51 -3.73 15.94 -9.89
N PRO A 52 -3.89 16.94 -10.78
CA PRO A 52 -4.45 18.22 -10.36
C PRO A 52 -5.79 17.99 -9.64
N GLU A 53 -6.08 18.78 -8.60
CA GLU A 53 -7.17 18.54 -7.62
C GLU A 53 -8.58 18.38 -8.25
N GLU A 54 -8.78 18.74 -9.52
CA GLU A 54 -10.05 18.67 -10.24
C GLU A 54 -10.13 17.54 -11.29
N GLU A 55 -9.05 16.77 -11.51
CA GLU A 55 -8.98 15.71 -12.54
C GLU A 55 -8.59 14.33 -11.97
N GLU A 56 -8.90 14.06 -10.70
CA GLU A 56 -8.73 12.73 -10.13
C GLU A 56 -9.94 11.84 -10.47
N TYR A 57 -9.82 11.00 -11.50
CA TYR A 57 -10.90 10.11 -11.92
C TYR A 57 -10.82 8.72 -11.28
N THR A 58 -9.74 8.43 -10.53
CA THR A 58 -9.52 7.13 -9.90
C THR A 58 -10.03 7.10 -8.46
N LEU A 59 -11.10 6.33 -8.22
CA LEU A 59 -11.69 6.11 -6.92
C LEU A 59 -11.22 4.77 -6.34
N ALA A 60 -10.43 4.82 -5.27
CA ALA A 60 -10.04 3.63 -4.53
C ALA A 60 -11.23 3.06 -3.74
N ALA A 61 -11.73 1.89 -4.15
CA ALA A 61 -12.89 1.26 -3.51
C ALA A 61 -12.57 0.62 -2.15
N ARG A 62 -11.28 0.36 -1.86
CA ARG A 62 -10.86 -0.24 -0.59
C ARG A 62 -10.56 0.85 0.44
N PRO A 63 -10.91 0.64 1.72
CA PRO A 63 -10.61 1.59 2.79
C PRO A 63 -9.10 1.82 2.92
N PRO A 64 -8.63 2.94 3.47
CA PRO A 64 -7.21 3.18 3.72
C PRO A 64 -6.60 2.11 4.65
N VAL A 65 -5.31 1.83 4.48
CA VAL A 65 -4.59 0.87 5.33
C VAL A 65 -4.37 1.51 6.70
N ARG A 66 -5.04 0.98 7.74
CA ARG A 66 -4.92 1.46 9.13
C ARG A 66 -4.16 0.51 10.06
N LEU A 67 -3.38 -0.39 9.48
CA LEU A 67 -2.57 -1.35 10.26
C LEU A 67 -1.56 -0.64 11.16
N ASN A 68 -1.01 0.48 10.71
CA ASN A 68 -0.09 1.30 11.49
C ASN A 68 -0.71 1.82 12.78
N ASP A 69 -1.92 2.38 12.72
CA ASP A 69 -2.64 2.88 13.90
C ASP A 69 -2.83 1.78 14.94
N VAL A 70 -3.23 0.60 14.47
CA VAL A 70 -3.48 -0.58 15.31
C VAL A 70 -2.18 -1.09 15.91
N MET A 71 -1.10 -1.18 15.14
CA MET A 71 0.21 -1.61 15.62
C MET A 71 0.79 -0.65 16.65
N LEU A 72 0.68 0.67 16.43
CA LEU A 72 1.08 1.67 17.42
C LEU A 72 0.28 1.53 18.71
N LYS A 73 -1.04 1.37 18.61
CA LYS A 73 -1.89 1.16 19.79
C LYS A 73 -1.50 -0.14 20.52
N LEU A 74 -1.21 -1.21 19.79
CA LEU A 74 -0.80 -2.48 20.37
C LEU A 74 0.53 -2.38 21.13
N VAL A 75 1.55 -1.79 20.50
CA VAL A 75 2.89 -1.64 21.10
C VAL A 75 2.84 -0.73 22.34
N THR A 76 2.02 0.32 22.30
CA THR A 76 1.85 1.25 23.43
C THR A 76 1.10 0.61 24.60
N GLU A 77 -0.01 -0.10 24.35
CA GLU A 77 -0.77 -0.80 25.39
C GLU A 77 0.03 -1.94 26.02
N LEU A 78 0.79 -2.69 25.22
CA LEU A 78 1.67 -3.76 25.71
C LEU A 78 2.99 -3.25 26.32
N ARG A 79 3.24 -1.93 26.26
CA ARG A 79 4.48 -1.27 26.74
C ARG A 79 5.75 -1.90 26.20
N TRP A 80 5.75 -2.34 24.95
CA TRP A 80 6.92 -2.94 24.32
C TRP A 80 7.96 -1.85 24.02
N GLN A 81 9.10 -1.92 24.70
CA GLN A 81 10.23 -1.01 24.46
C GLN A 81 11.12 -1.45 23.28
N LYS A 82 11.16 -2.76 23.00
CA LYS A 82 11.92 -3.36 21.90
C LYS A 82 11.11 -4.48 21.30
N PHE A 83 10.96 -4.47 19.98
CA PHE A 83 10.22 -5.49 19.24
C PHE A 83 10.82 -5.66 17.83
N ILE A 84 10.49 -6.77 17.19
CA ILE A 84 10.90 -7.09 15.82
C ILE A 84 9.63 -7.28 15.00
N VAL A 85 9.60 -6.69 13.81
CA VAL A 85 8.53 -6.87 12.84
C VAL A 85 9.06 -7.74 11.71
N PHE A 86 8.46 -8.92 11.52
CA PHE A 86 8.74 -9.78 10.38
C PHE A 86 7.77 -9.44 9.24
N TYR A 87 8.31 -9.29 8.03
CA TYR A 87 7.55 -8.96 6.83
C TYR A 87 8.07 -9.79 5.65
N ASP A 88 7.21 -10.01 4.66
CA ASP A 88 7.56 -10.74 3.45
C ASP A 88 8.22 -9.83 2.40
N SER A 89 8.93 -10.38 1.41
CA SER A 89 9.63 -9.62 0.37
C SER A 89 8.72 -8.71 -0.44
N ASP A 90 7.44 -9.07 -0.54
CA ASP A 90 6.44 -8.34 -1.31
C ASP A 90 5.78 -7.19 -0.52
N TYR A 91 6.14 -7.02 0.75
CA TYR A 91 5.61 -5.95 1.59
C TYR A 91 6.41 -4.65 1.41
N ALA A 92 5.74 -3.59 0.96
CA ALA A 92 6.36 -2.29 0.80
C ALA A 92 6.51 -1.59 2.16
N LEU A 93 7.76 -1.45 2.61
CA LEU A 93 8.13 -0.89 3.92
C LEU A 93 7.86 0.61 4.07
N GLU A 94 7.64 1.32 2.97
CA GLU A 94 7.53 2.78 2.94
C GLU A 94 6.43 3.31 3.87
N GLU A 95 5.29 2.60 3.98
CA GLU A 95 4.22 2.96 4.90
C GLU A 95 4.52 2.64 6.37
N LEU A 96 5.38 1.65 6.65
CA LEU A 96 5.69 1.22 8.02
C LEU A 96 6.74 2.14 8.68
N ILE A 97 7.61 2.75 7.88
CA ILE A 97 8.79 3.47 8.38
C ILE A 97 8.38 4.79 9.05
N SER A 98 7.36 5.51 8.59
CA SER A 98 7.07 6.85 9.12
C SER A 98 6.61 6.88 10.61
N PRO A 99 5.80 5.93 11.13
CA PRO A 99 5.37 5.97 12.53
C PRO A 99 6.23 5.08 13.46
N LEU A 100 6.84 4.01 12.94
CA LEU A 100 7.60 3.02 13.73
C LEU A 100 9.12 3.26 13.72
N ALA A 101 9.65 4.15 12.86
CA ALA A 101 11.07 4.51 12.87
C ALA A 101 11.55 5.21 14.15
N ILE A 102 10.63 5.72 14.97
CA ILE A 102 10.97 6.22 16.32
C ILE A 102 11.39 5.06 17.24
N GLY A 103 11.08 3.81 16.87
CA GLY A 103 11.36 2.59 17.64
C GLY A 103 12.57 1.78 17.18
N PHE A 104 12.66 1.32 15.92
CA PHE A 104 13.60 0.25 15.59
C PHE A 104 13.99 0.20 14.10
N CYS A 105 15.25 0.53 13.80
CA CYS A 105 15.92 0.16 12.55
C CYS A 105 17.08 -0.80 12.91
N SER A 106 16.79 -2.09 13.03
CA SER A 106 17.82 -3.14 13.23
C SER A 106 17.30 -4.52 12.80
N ALA A 107 16.70 -4.62 11.61
CA ALA A 107 16.36 -5.92 11.01
C ALA A 107 17.51 -6.51 10.18
N LEU A 108 18.37 -5.68 9.59
CA LEU A 108 19.43 -6.18 8.68
C LEU A 108 20.52 -7.02 9.37
N ASN A 109 20.76 -6.84 10.67
CA ASN A 109 21.81 -7.60 11.38
C ASN A 109 21.32 -8.92 12.02
N TRP A 110 20.01 -9.21 11.99
CA TRP A 110 19.46 -10.37 12.71
C TRP A 110 19.29 -11.60 11.81
N LEU A 111 18.89 -11.42 10.55
CA LEU A 111 18.79 -12.51 9.56
C LEU A 111 20.15 -13.21 9.32
N ALA A 112 21.25 -12.46 9.27
CA ALA A 112 22.60 -13.02 9.14
C ALA A 112 23.03 -13.88 10.35
N LYS A 113 22.35 -13.73 11.50
CA LYS A 113 22.68 -14.47 12.74
C LYS A 113 21.82 -15.72 12.92
N PHE A 114 20.61 -15.74 12.37
CA PHE A 114 19.70 -16.90 12.46
C PHE A 114 19.97 -17.98 11.40
N GLN A 115 20.63 -17.63 10.30
CA GLN A 115 21.00 -18.60 9.24
C GLN A 115 22.30 -19.39 9.57
N LYS A 116 22.84 -19.23 10.78
CA LYS A 116 24.08 -19.88 11.27
C LYS A 116 23.87 -20.80 12.48
N ILE A 117 22.62 -21.11 12.82
CA ILE A 117 22.21 -22.13 13.82
C ILE A 117 21.44 -23.19 13.07
#